data_AF-A0A7Y6PUI1-F1
#
_entry.id   AF-A0A7Y6PUI1-F1
#
_cell.length_a   1.000
_cell.length_b   1.000
_cell.length_c   1.000
_cell.angle_alpha   90.00
_cell.angle_beta   90.00
_cell.angle_gamma   90.00
#
_symmetry.space_group_name_H-M   'P 1'
#
loop_
_entity.id
_entity.type
_entity.pdbx_description
1 polymer ?
#
loop_
_entity_poly.entity_id
_entity_poly.type
_entity_poly.pdbx_seq_one_letter_code
_entity_poly.pdbx_strand_id
1 'polypeptide(L)'
;MAPASEYRPSGGKRSGAGAPPVFLALTLLIGLAACGDDQQRATTSRAPATHGSSAADLALGMKTELDGVAPSFGNGVLAELTGDDAAARAAYEHVLQGADAPPDVTARAALHLAQLEARAGKSARARDLIARATALAPSDPTIIDGADRVRSEIVAASSAGDIRGPKLGTPLHGVSAGIASAFGACERALGRVHAMRAGQRLAVWEKEDATAEVVRCYRALVERGGLATIAAEYRIGSLYHDLALSLLFEPPADLRRTLRAGAFAYLRKATSAYRASLAPKAPPEAELTWRLAAETDLRAVLDVLGEAQETPAL
;
A
#
# COMPACT_ATOMS: atom_id res chain seq x y z
N MET A 1 27.20 -47.79 47.17
CA MET A 1 26.85 -46.35 47.24
C MET A 1 25.50 -46.17 46.55
N ALA A 2 24.68 -45.28 47.12
CA ALA A 2 23.22 -45.12 47.00
C ALA A 2 22.53 -45.36 45.63
N PRO A 3 21.29 -45.90 45.63
CA PRO A 3 20.44 -46.00 44.45
C PRO A 3 19.40 -44.87 44.33
N ALA A 4 18.93 -44.68 43.08
CA ALA A 4 17.62 -44.24 42.61
C ALA A 4 16.87 -43.08 43.30
N SER A 5 16.50 -42.06 42.53
CA SER A 5 15.29 -41.26 42.78
C SER A 5 14.45 -41.16 41.51
N GLU A 6 13.28 -41.80 41.58
CA GLU A 6 12.14 -41.65 40.69
C GLU A 6 11.57 -40.22 40.79
N TYR A 7 11.08 -39.69 39.67
CA TYR A 7 10.15 -38.56 39.69
C TYR A 7 9.00 -38.83 38.72
N ARG A 8 7.81 -39.09 39.28
CA ARG A 8 6.52 -39.15 38.57
C ARG A 8 5.73 -37.85 38.81
N PRO A 9 4.83 -37.46 37.90
CA PRO A 9 4.21 -36.15 37.89
C PRO A 9 3.02 -36.06 38.85
N SER A 10 2.89 -34.90 39.51
CA SER A 10 1.76 -34.57 40.38
C SER A 10 0.59 -34.04 39.54
N GLY A 11 -0.44 -34.87 39.40
CA GLY A 11 -1.79 -34.45 39.06
C GLY A 11 -2.60 -34.27 40.34
N GLY A 12 -3.14 -33.07 40.57
CA GLY A 12 -3.99 -32.75 41.70
C GLY A 12 -5.27 -32.03 41.26
N LYS A 13 -6.34 -32.80 41.07
CA LYS A 13 -7.70 -32.35 40.80
C LYS A 13 -8.27 -31.59 42.01
N ARG A 14 -9.02 -30.51 41.77
CA ARG A 14 -10.05 -30.03 42.70
C ARG A 14 -11.38 -29.90 41.94
N SER A 15 -12.36 -30.66 42.40
CA SER A 15 -13.76 -30.64 42.00
C SER A 15 -14.63 -30.25 43.19
N GLY A 16 -15.77 -29.62 42.88
CA GLY A 16 -16.94 -29.45 43.73
C GLY A 16 -17.05 -28.04 44.32
N ALA A 17 -18.20 -27.36 44.35
CA ALA A 17 -19.57 -27.51 43.85
C ALA A 17 -20.17 -26.09 44.04
N GLY A 18 -21.02 -25.49 43.24
CA GLY A 18 -22.29 -25.94 42.67
C GLY A 18 -23.21 -24.71 42.63
N ALA A 19 -23.93 -24.49 41.52
CA ALA A 19 -25.22 -23.78 41.44
C ALA A 19 -25.72 -23.80 39.97
N PRO A 20 -27.04 -23.90 39.73
CA PRO A 20 -27.63 -24.56 38.55
C PRO A 20 -27.90 -23.64 37.33
N PRO A 21 -28.24 -24.21 36.16
CA PRO A 21 -28.56 -23.46 34.95
C PRO A 21 -30.04 -23.05 34.91
N VAL A 22 -30.30 -21.76 34.64
CA VAL A 22 -31.64 -21.28 34.30
C VAL A 22 -31.73 -21.23 32.77
N PHE A 23 -32.32 -22.28 32.19
CA PHE A 23 -33.01 -22.20 30.90
C PHE A 23 -34.39 -21.58 31.16
N LEU A 24 -34.69 -20.44 30.54
CA LEU A 24 -36.07 -20.07 30.30
C LEU A 24 -36.18 -19.32 28.98
N ALA A 25 -36.74 -20.03 28.01
CA ALA A 25 -37.25 -19.49 26.77
C ALA A 25 -38.44 -18.56 27.09
N LEU A 26 -38.48 -17.39 26.48
CA LEU A 26 -39.75 -16.72 26.23
C LEU A 26 -39.77 -16.06 24.85
N THR A 27 -40.53 -16.74 24.02
CA THR A 27 -41.16 -16.36 22.76
C THR A 27 -41.88 -15.00 22.83
N LEU A 28 -41.78 -14.27 21.71
CA LEU A 28 -42.85 -13.54 21.02
C LEU A 28 -43.50 -12.31 21.69
N LEU A 29 -43.29 -11.14 21.06
CA LEU A 29 -44.39 -10.19 20.80
C LEU A 29 -44.08 -9.31 19.58
N ILE A 30 -44.86 -9.56 18.53
CA ILE A 30 -45.05 -8.74 17.32
C ILE A 30 -46.11 -7.68 17.65
N GLY A 31 -45.96 -6.44 17.18
CA GLY A 31 -47.06 -5.47 17.21
C GLY A 31 -46.72 -4.01 16.88
N LEU A 32 -46.55 -3.74 15.58
CA LEU A 32 -46.93 -2.56 14.78
C LEU A 32 -47.30 -1.21 15.46
N ALA A 33 -46.70 -0.13 14.94
CA ALA A 33 -47.26 1.19 14.58
C ALA A 33 -46.19 2.28 14.81
N ALA A 34 -46.03 3.36 14.07
CA ALA A 34 -46.52 3.84 12.78
C ALA A 34 -45.72 5.14 12.49
N CYS A 35 -45.57 5.47 11.20
CA CYS A 35 -45.46 6.80 10.62
C CYS A 35 -44.41 7.83 11.14
N GLY A 36 -43.53 8.22 10.21
CA GLY A 36 -43.25 9.63 9.95
C GLY A 36 -42.04 10.22 10.66
N ASP A 37 -40.95 10.38 9.91
CA ASP A 37 -40.46 11.73 9.66
C ASP A 37 -39.51 11.74 8.46
N ASP A 38 -39.88 12.56 7.47
CA ASP A 38 -39.03 13.03 6.40
C ASP A 38 -37.83 13.78 6.99
N GLN A 39 -36.71 13.10 7.21
CA GLN A 39 -35.43 13.79 7.24
C GLN A 39 -34.89 13.87 5.82
N GLN A 40 -35.25 14.98 5.16
CA GLN A 40 -34.45 15.59 4.11
C GLN A 40 -32.98 15.46 4.49
N ARG A 41 -32.25 14.57 3.80
CA ARG A 41 -30.81 14.68 3.73
C ARG A 41 -30.54 16.07 3.19
N ALA A 42 -30.01 16.93 4.04
CA ALA A 42 -29.31 18.11 3.61
C ALA A 42 -28.36 17.65 2.49
N THR A 43 -28.68 18.03 1.26
CA THR A 43 -27.70 18.20 0.21
C THR A 43 -26.66 19.15 0.80
N THR A 44 -25.60 18.59 1.36
CA THR A 44 -24.34 19.28 1.50
C THR A 44 -23.96 19.67 0.09
N SER A 45 -24.36 20.89 -0.28
CA SER A 45 -23.79 21.65 -1.38
C SER A 45 -22.29 21.59 -1.14
N ARG A 46 -21.64 20.70 -1.88
CA ARG A 46 -20.19 20.61 -1.92
C ARG A 46 -19.77 21.94 -2.52
N ALA A 47 -19.34 22.85 -1.63
CA ALA A 47 -18.63 24.04 -2.04
C ALA A 47 -17.59 23.61 -3.10
N PRO A 48 -17.46 24.35 -4.21
CA PRO A 48 -16.42 24.05 -5.19
C PRO A 48 -15.12 23.95 -4.43
N ALA A 49 -14.42 22.83 -4.58
CA ALA A 49 -13.10 22.66 -4.00
C ALA A 49 -12.25 23.80 -4.56
N THR A 50 -12.03 24.82 -3.74
CA THR A 50 -11.05 25.87 -3.98
C THR A 50 -9.74 25.19 -4.34
N HIS A 51 -9.22 25.51 -5.53
CA HIS A 51 -7.93 25.09 -6.05
C HIS A 51 -6.87 25.13 -4.95
N GLY A 52 -6.59 23.97 -4.38
CA GLY A 52 -5.78 23.82 -3.18
C GLY A 52 -4.37 23.42 -3.56
N SER A 53 -3.53 24.43 -3.81
CA SER A 53 -2.07 24.35 -3.76
C SER A 53 -1.42 23.46 -4.82
N SER A 54 -1.15 24.06 -5.99
CA SER A 54 -0.07 23.64 -6.89
C SER A 54 1.21 23.53 -6.07
N ALA A 55 1.64 22.29 -5.87
CA ALA A 55 2.85 21.95 -5.17
C ALA A 55 4.07 22.50 -5.92
N ALA A 56 4.72 23.49 -5.31
CA ALA A 56 5.93 24.18 -5.75
C ALA A 56 5.72 25.21 -6.88
N ASP A 57 6.05 26.46 -6.57
CA ASP A 57 6.40 27.47 -7.56
C ASP A 57 7.75 27.08 -8.17
N LEU A 58 7.72 26.13 -9.10
CA LEU A 58 8.89 25.58 -9.80
C LEU A 58 9.46 26.57 -10.84
N ALA A 59 8.92 27.78 -10.92
CA ALA A 59 9.51 28.88 -11.69
C ALA A 59 10.75 29.48 -11.00
N LEU A 60 11.04 29.13 -9.73
CA LEU A 60 12.29 29.49 -9.06
C LEU A 60 13.49 28.82 -9.76
N GLY A 61 14.24 29.63 -10.51
CA GLY A 61 15.49 29.24 -11.17
C GLY A 61 15.48 29.22 -12.70
N MET A 62 14.38 29.65 -13.38
CA MET A 62 14.39 29.76 -14.84
C MET A 62 15.37 30.83 -15.31
N LYS A 63 16.54 30.41 -15.81
CA LYS A 63 17.33 31.21 -16.76
C LYS A 63 16.64 31.09 -18.11
N THR A 64 15.99 32.16 -18.54
CA THR A 64 15.31 32.25 -19.84
C THR A 64 16.35 32.27 -20.95
N GLU A 65 16.77 31.11 -21.42
CA GLU A 65 17.34 30.97 -22.77
C GLU A 65 16.19 30.57 -23.71
N LEU A 66 15.90 31.47 -24.65
CA LEU A 66 14.59 31.64 -25.28
C LEU A 66 14.44 30.93 -26.63
N ASP A 67 15.35 30.02 -26.98
CA ASP A 67 15.30 29.28 -28.24
C ASP A 67 15.46 27.77 -27.98
N GLY A 68 14.34 27.04 -27.82
CA GLY A 68 14.32 25.59 -27.57
C GLY A 68 12.98 25.06 -27.11
N VAL A 69 12.94 23.83 -26.55
CA VAL A 69 11.73 23.08 -26.10
C VAL A 69 10.97 23.75 -24.92
N ALA A 70 11.44 24.91 -24.45
CA ALA A 70 10.89 25.69 -23.34
C ALA A 70 9.42 26.14 -23.50
N PRO A 71 8.91 26.51 -24.70
CA PRO A 71 7.49 26.84 -24.89
C PRO A 71 6.57 25.66 -24.63
N SER A 72 6.97 24.44 -25.01
CA SER A 72 6.18 23.23 -24.76
C SER A 72 6.09 22.91 -23.27
N PHE A 73 7.18 23.09 -22.52
CA PHE A 73 7.13 22.98 -21.06
C PHE A 73 6.20 24.03 -20.43
N GLY A 74 6.33 25.30 -20.84
CA GLY A 74 5.46 26.39 -20.37
C GLY A 74 3.99 26.17 -20.69
N ASN A 75 3.68 25.67 -21.90
CA ASN A 75 2.33 25.29 -22.30
C ASN A 75 1.77 24.16 -21.42
N GLY A 76 2.60 23.20 -21.05
CA GLY A 76 2.21 22.12 -20.14
C GLY A 76 1.82 22.65 -18.76
N VAL A 77 2.63 23.56 -18.21
CA VAL A 77 2.35 24.19 -16.91
C VAL A 77 1.08 25.04 -16.96
N LEU A 78 0.89 25.83 -18.01
CA LEU A 78 -0.33 26.61 -18.20
C LEU A 78 -1.57 25.72 -18.29
N ALA A 79 -1.49 24.62 -19.04
CA ALA A 79 -2.57 23.65 -19.15
C ALA A 79 -2.89 22.97 -17.80
N GLU A 80 -1.87 22.63 -17.00
CA GLU A 80 -2.08 22.08 -15.66
C GLU A 80 -2.79 23.09 -14.74
N LEU A 81 -2.37 24.37 -14.79
CA LEU A 81 -2.98 25.44 -13.98
C LEU A 81 -4.43 25.76 -14.39
N THR A 82 -4.79 25.56 -15.66
CA THR A 82 -6.17 25.72 -16.15
C THR A 82 -7.00 24.44 -16.01
N GLY A 83 -6.40 23.34 -15.54
CA GLY A 83 -7.08 22.05 -15.34
C GLY A 83 -7.26 21.22 -16.62
N ASP A 84 -6.55 21.55 -17.71
CA ASP A 84 -6.52 20.75 -18.92
C ASP A 84 -5.41 19.69 -18.84
N ASP A 85 -5.68 18.61 -18.10
CA ASP A 85 -4.75 17.49 -17.91
C ASP A 85 -4.36 16.78 -19.22
N ALA A 86 -5.20 16.85 -20.26
CA ALA A 86 -4.93 16.23 -21.55
C ALA A 86 -3.88 17.04 -22.32
N ALA A 87 -4.06 18.37 -22.39
CA ALA A 87 -3.09 19.27 -22.99
C ALA A 87 -1.77 19.30 -22.20
N ALA A 88 -1.84 19.30 -20.86
CA ALA A 88 -0.65 19.24 -20.00
C ALA A 88 0.18 17.98 -20.29
N ARG A 89 -0.48 16.81 -20.33
CA ARG A 89 0.16 15.53 -20.68
C ARG A 89 0.86 15.58 -22.04
N ALA A 90 0.14 16.01 -23.08
CA ALA A 90 0.70 16.06 -24.44
C ALA A 90 1.92 16.99 -24.51
N ALA A 91 1.86 18.13 -23.82
CA ALA A 91 2.95 19.10 -23.78
C ALA A 91 4.20 18.53 -23.07
N TYR A 92 4.05 17.87 -21.92
CA TYR A 92 5.19 17.24 -21.23
C TYR A 92 5.73 16.04 -22.00
N GLU A 93 4.89 15.21 -22.63
CA GLU A 93 5.33 14.12 -23.49
C GLU A 93 6.17 14.64 -24.67
N HIS A 94 5.76 15.78 -25.26
CA HIS A 94 6.53 16.43 -26.31
C HIS A 94 7.91 16.89 -25.83
N VAL A 95 8.01 17.45 -24.61
CA VAL A 95 9.31 17.80 -24.00
C VAL A 95 10.18 16.56 -23.83
N LEU A 96 9.61 15.45 -23.36
CA LEU A 96 10.35 14.19 -23.15
C LEU A 96 10.82 13.50 -24.42
N GLN A 97 10.22 13.81 -25.56
CA GLN A 97 10.58 13.31 -26.89
C GLN A 97 11.56 14.23 -27.64
N GLY A 98 11.71 15.49 -27.19
CA GLY A 98 12.64 16.44 -27.78
C GLY A 98 14.09 16.06 -27.51
N ALA A 99 14.87 15.85 -28.57
CA ALA A 99 16.29 15.49 -28.46
C ALA A 99 17.16 16.60 -27.85
N ASP A 100 16.75 17.86 -28.03
CA ASP A 100 17.50 19.05 -27.63
C ASP A 100 16.98 19.68 -26.32
N ALA A 101 16.10 18.99 -25.59
CA ALA A 101 15.57 19.51 -24.33
C ALA A 101 16.67 19.49 -23.24
N PRO A 102 16.91 20.61 -22.53
CA PRO A 102 17.84 20.62 -21.41
C PRO A 102 17.49 19.54 -20.37
N PRO A 103 18.47 18.85 -19.75
CA PRO A 103 18.21 17.76 -18.81
C PRO A 103 17.35 18.16 -17.61
N ASP A 104 17.52 19.39 -17.10
CA ASP A 104 16.73 19.95 -16.01
C ASP A 104 15.27 20.19 -16.41
N VAL A 105 15.02 20.72 -17.60
CA VAL A 105 13.67 20.90 -18.15
C VAL A 105 13.01 19.53 -18.40
N THR A 106 13.78 18.56 -18.90
CA THR A 106 13.32 17.18 -19.12
C THR A 106 12.99 16.49 -17.80
N ALA A 107 13.80 16.69 -16.75
CA ALA A 107 13.55 16.15 -15.42
C ALA A 107 12.25 16.70 -14.82
N ARG A 108 12.04 18.02 -14.93
CA ARG A 108 10.81 18.67 -14.47
C ARG A 108 9.59 18.19 -15.25
N ALA A 109 9.68 18.09 -16.58
CA ALA A 109 8.60 17.56 -17.42
C ALA A 109 8.24 16.11 -17.06
N ALA A 110 9.25 15.26 -16.82
CA ALA A 110 9.04 13.89 -16.36
C ALA A 110 8.31 13.86 -15.01
N LEU A 111 8.66 14.76 -14.09
CA LEU A 111 8.03 14.83 -12.78
C LEU A 111 6.57 15.32 -12.84
N HIS A 112 6.27 16.38 -13.60
CA HIS A 112 4.89 16.83 -13.81
C HIS A 112 4.04 15.74 -14.48
N LEU A 113 4.60 15.05 -15.48
CA LEU A 113 3.91 13.93 -16.12
C LEU A 113 3.70 12.77 -15.13
N ALA A 114 4.67 12.48 -14.27
CA ALA A 114 4.52 11.47 -13.23
C ALA A 114 3.36 11.79 -12.29
N GLN A 115 3.18 13.06 -11.93
CA GLN A 115 2.10 13.53 -11.06
C GLN A 115 0.73 13.40 -11.74
N LEU A 116 0.61 13.78 -13.01
CA LEU A 116 -0.60 13.56 -13.81
C LEU A 116 -0.95 12.07 -13.93
N GLU A 117 0.05 11.21 -14.15
CA GLU A 117 -0.16 9.76 -14.26
C GLU A 117 -0.49 9.13 -12.90
N ALA A 118 0.06 9.64 -11.79
CA ALA A 118 -0.30 9.23 -10.44
C ALA A 118 -1.76 9.57 -10.11
N ARG A 119 -2.20 10.80 -10.41
CA ARG A 119 -3.61 11.23 -10.25
C ARG A 119 -4.57 10.41 -11.12
N ALA A 120 -4.11 9.97 -12.29
CA ALA A 120 -4.86 9.08 -13.18
C ALA A 120 -4.82 7.59 -12.77
N GLY A 121 -4.19 7.23 -11.64
CA GLY A 121 -4.09 5.85 -11.16
C GLY A 121 -3.08 4.98 -11.91
N LYS A 122 -2.24 5.55 -12.78
CA LYS A 122 -1.26 4.81 -13.60
C LYS A 122 0.07 4.71 -12.87
N SER A 123 0.06 4.03 -11.72
CA SER A 123 1.18 4.02 -10.76
C SER A 123 2.48 3.46 -11.33
N ALA A 124 2.45 2.46 -12.22
CA ALA A 124 3.65 1.91 -12.85
C ALA A 124 4.37 2.97 -13.69
N ARG A 125 3.65 3.61 -14.61
CA ARG A 125 4.18 4.67 -15.46
C ARG A 125 4.66 5.88 -14.67
N ALA A 126 3.95 6.24 -13.60
CA ALA A 126 4.39 7.31 -12.71
C ALA A 126 5.74 7.00 -12.03
N ARG A 127 5.97 5.75 -11.59
CA ARG A 127 7.28 5.34 -11.02
C ARG A 127 8.41 5.39 -12.05
N ASP A 128 8.16 4.94 -13.27
CA ASP A 128 9.17 5.00 -14.36
C ASP A 128 9.58 6.45 -14.66
N LEU A 129 8.60 7.36 -14.67
CA LEU A 129 8.83 8.79 -14.89
C LEU A 129 9.58 9.44 -13.73
N ILE A 130 9.29 9.06 -12.49
CA ILE A 130 10.07 9.50 -11.31
C ILE A 130 11.53 9.05 -11.43
N ALA A 131 11.77 7.77 -11.75
CA ALA A 131 13.12 7.24 -11.93
C ALA A 131 13.89 8.00 -13.03
N ARG A 132 13.22 8.30 -14.15
CA ARG A 132 13.79 9.12 -15.22
C ARG A 132 14.11 10.55 -14.74
N ALA A 133 13.20 11.20 -14.01
CA ALA A 133 13.43 12.54 -13.48
C ALA A 133 14.64 12.58 -12.55
N THR A 134 14.75 11.63 -11.62
CA THR A 134 15.88 11.54 -10.68
C THR A 134 17.20 11.19 -11.37
N ALA A 135 17.17 10.41 -12.46
CA ALA A 135 18.38 10.11 -13.23
C ALA A 135 18.90 11.33 -14.02
N LEU A 136 18.00 12.19 -14.48
CA LEU A 136 18.35 13.41 -15.24
C LEU A 136 18.87 14.54 -14.34
N ALA A 137 18.44 14.59 -13.09
CA ALA A 137 18.82 15.63 -12.13
C ALA A 137 19.04 15.05 -10.71
N PRO A 138 20.08 14.21 -10.51
CA PRO A 138 20.25 13.42 -9.28
C PRO A 138 20.58 14.25 -8.03
N SER A 139 21.02 15.50 -8.20
CA SER A 139 21.40 16.39 -7.09
C SER A 139 20.51 17.64 -6.99
N ASP A 140 19.44 17.75 -7.80
CA ASP A 140 18.51 18.86 -7.69
C ASP A 140 17.53 18.60 -6.53
N PRO A 141 17.59 19.36 -5.42
CA PRO A 141 16.72 19.14 -4.27
C PRO A 141 15.24 19.26 -4.62
N THR A 142 14.91 20.08 -5.62
CA THR A 142 13.55 20.30 -6.08
C THR A 142 12.97 19.06 -6.75
N ILE A 143 13.80 18.36 -7.55
CA ILE A 143 13.42 17.11 -8.19
C ILE A 143 13.32 15.98 -7.17
N ILE A 144 14.22 15.94 -6.19
CA ILE A 144 14.19 14.96 -5.09
C ILE A 144 12.90 15.12 -4.26
N ASP A 145 12.62 16.33 -3.77
CA ASP A 145 11.43 16.61 -2.95
C ASP A 145 10.14 16.37 -3.73
N GLY A 146 10.12 16.77 -5.00
CA GLY A 146 9.00 16.53 -5.90
C GLY A 146 8.77 15.05 -6.17
N ALA A 147 9.82 14.28 -6.44
CA ALA A 147 9.75 12.83 -6.62
C ALA A 147 9.18 12.14 -5.37
N ASP A 148 9.62 12.53 -4.18
CA ASP A 148 9.10 12.01 -2.92
C ASP A 148 7.62 12.34 -2.72
N ARG A 149 7.20 13.54 -3.13
CA ARG A 149 5.79 13.93 -3.13
C ARG A 149 4.97 13.04 -4.05
N VAL A 150 5.37 12.85 -5.31
CA VAL A 150 4.64 11.98 -6.25
C VAL A 150 4.64 10.52 -5.77
N ARG A 151 5.74 10.02 -5.20
CA ARG A 151 5.76 8.69 -4.54
C ARG A 151 4.72 8.60 -3.43
N SER A 152 4.59 9.63 -2.59
CA SER A 152 3.56 9.67 -1.55
C SER A 152 2.13 9.68 -2.13
N GLU A 153 1.91 10.39 -3.24
CA GLU A 153 0.61 10.43 -3.93
C GLU A 153 0.26 9.06 -4.54
N ILE A 154 1.23 8.39 -5.16
CA ILE A 154 1.07 7.02 -5.66
C ILE A 154 0.68 6.08 -4.51
N VAL A 155 1.38 6.14 -3.38
CA VAL A 155 1.06 5.32 -2.20
C VAL A 155 -0.32 5.68 -1.65
N ALA A 156 -0.65 6.97 -1.57
CA ALA A 156 -1.96 7.45 -1.10
C ALA A 156 -3.11 6.99 -2.01
N ALA A 157 -2.89 6.98 -3.33
CA ALA A 157 -3.83 6.47 -4.33
C ALA A 157 -3.94 4.95 -4.29
N SER A 158 -2.84 4.22 -4.14
CA SER A 158 -2.86 2.75 -3.99
C SER A 158 -3.59 2.32 -2.71
N SER A 159 -3.41 3.05 -1.61
CA SER A 159 -4.16 2.84 -0.36
C SER A 159 -5.63 3.28 -0.43
N ALA A 160 -6.09 3.88 -1.53
CA ALA A 160 -7.50 4.17 -1.78
C ALA A 160 -8.25 3.02 -2.49
N GLY A 161 -7.59 1.90 -2.80
CA GLY A 161 -8.29 0.72 -3.32
C GLY A 161 -7.50 -0.23 -4.22
N ASP A 162 -6.24 0.05 -4.53
CA ASP A 162 -5.42 -0.80 -5.40
C ASP A 162 -4.52 -1.70 -4.53
N ILE A 163 -5.13 -2.78 -4.07
CA ILE A 163 -4.45 -3.84 -3.30
C ILE A 163 -3.52 -4.57 -4.26
N ARG A 164 -2.25 -4.74 -3.86
CA ARG A 164 -1.25 -5.37 -4.71
C ARG A 164 -1.65 -6.78 -5.13
N GLY A 165 -1.31 -7.10 -6.37
CA GLY A 165 -1.48 -8.43 -6.96
C GLY A 165 -2.93 -8.76 -7.29
N PRO A 166 -3.34 -10.04 -7.17
CA PRO A 166 -4.70 -10.45 -7.48
C PRO A 166 -5.74 -9.67 -6.66
N LYS A 167 -6.90 -9.38 -7.27
CA LYS A 167 -7.99 -8.64 -6.62
C LYS A 167 -8.48 -9.36 -5.37
N LEU A 168 -8.98 -8.62 -4.38
CA LEU A 168 -9.68 -9.25 -3.26
C LEU A 168 -10.86 -10.09 -3.75
N GLY A 169 -11.05 -11.26 -3.16
CA GLY A 169 -12.06 -12.23 -3.56
C GLY A 169 -11.64 -13.08 -4.75
N THR A 170 -10.38 -13.03 -5.19
CA THR A 170 -9.89 -13.91 -6.26
C THR A 170 -10.11 -15.37 -5.84
N PRO A 171 -10.88 -16.15 -6.63
CA PRO A 171 -11.18 -17.54 -6.29
C PRO A 171 -9.91 -18.38 -6.22
N LEU A 172 -9.77 -19.19 -5.17
CA LEU A 172 -8.73 -20.20 -5.08
C LEU A 172 -9.23 -21.51 -5.70
N HIS A 173 -9.11 -21.63 -7.02
CA HIS A 173 -9.51 -22.85 -7.74
C HIS A 173 -8.69 -24.06 -7.27
N GLY A 174 -9.35 -25.21 -7.13
CA GLY A 174 -8.70 -26.46 -6.66
C GLY A 174 -8.50 -26.54 -5.15
N VAL A 175 -8.98 -25.56 -4.38
CA VAL A 175 -8.91 -25.54 -2.92
C VAL A 175 -10.27 -25.93 -2.32
N SER A 176 -10.28 -26.61 -1.16
CA SER A 176 -11.53 -27.02 -0.50
C SER A 176 -12.38 -25.81 -0.07
N ALA A 177 -13.70 -25.97 -0.05
CA ALA A 177 -14.63 -24.90 0.32
C ALA A 177 -14.33 -24.29 1.71
N GLY A 178 -13.88 -25.11 2.67
CA GLY A 178 -13.49 -24.64 3.99
C GLY A 178 -12.26 -23.72 3.97
N ILE A 179 -11.26 -24.03 3.15
CA ILE A 179 -10.07 -23.19 2.99
C ILE A 179 -10.42 -21.92 2.19
N ALA A 180 -11.21 -22.03 1.12
CA ALA A 180 -11.66 -20.88 0.34
C ALA A 180 -12.46 -19.89 1.21
N SER A 181 -13.37 -20.39 2.05
CA SER A 181 -14.13 -19.57 3.01
C SER A 181 -13.22 -18.88 4.03
N ALA A 182 -12.24 -19.60 4.57
CA ALA A 182 -11.28 -19.04 5.52
C ALA A 182 -10.38 -17.98 4.88
N PHE A 183 -9.91 -18.21 3.65
CA PHE A 183 -9.18 -17.21 2.86
C PHE A 183 -10.01 -15.96 2.61
N GLY A 184 -11.26 -16.12 2.17
CA GLY A 184 -12.18 -15.00 1.99
C GLY A 184 -12.47 -14.21 3.29
N ALA A 185 -12.42 -14.86 4.46
CA ALA A 185 -12.51 -14.17 5.74
C ALA A 185 -11.27 -13.31 6.03
N CYS A 186 -10.08 -13.83 5.74
CA CYS A 186 -8.84 -13.05 5.82
C CYS A 186 -8.84 -11.90 4.81
N GLU A 187 -9.36 -12.07 3.59
CA GLU A 187 -9.45 -11.01 2.58
C GLU A 187 -10.41 -9.87 2.99
N ARG A 188 -11.51 -10.17 3.67
CA ARG A 188 -12.37 -9.12 4.25
C ARG A 188 -11.66 -8.35 5.35
N ALA A 189 -10.83 -9.02 6.15
CA ALA A 189 -10.03 -8.37 7.18
C ALA A 189 -8.92 -7.50 6.58
N LEU A 190 -8.27 -8.00 5.52
CA LEU A 190 -7.31 -7.26 4.71
C LEU A 190 -7.90 -5.97 4.15
N GLY A 191 -9.11 -6.01 3.59
CA GLY A 191 -9.80 -4.81 3.11
C GLY A 191 -9.97 -3.72 4.19
N ARG A 192 -10.19 -4.11 5.46
CA ARG A 192 -10.27 -3.15 6.58
C ARG A 192 -8.91 -2.52 6.91
N VAL A 193 -7.83 -3.31 6.87
CA VAL A 193 -6.46 -2.79 7.09
C VAL A 193 -6.09 -1.77 6.01
N HIS A 194 -6.43 -2.03 4.75
CA HIS A 194 -6.13 -1.09 3.66
C HIS A 194 -6.92 0.23 3.76
N ALA A 195 -8.09 0.23 4.39
CA ALA A 195 -8.85 1.45 4.65
C ALA A 195 -8.21 2.34 5.73
N MET A 196 -7.26 1.83 6.52
CA MET A 196 -6.59 2.58 7.58
C MET A 196 -5.46 3.46 7.04
N ARG A 197 -5.43 4.72 7.50
CA ARG A 197 -4.39 5.72 7.18
C ARG A 197 -3.46 5.91 8.37
N ALA A 198 -2.15 5.75 8.17
CA ALA A 198 -1.12 5.89 9.19
C ALA A 198 -0.60 7.34 9.32
N GLY A 199 -1.50 8.32 9.26
CA GLY A 199 -1.13 9.75 9.24
C GLY A 199 -0.67 10.32 10.60
N GLN A 200 -0.90 9.60 11.70
CA GLN A 200 -0.54 10.01 13.06
C GLN A 200 -0.05 8.80 13.87
N ARG A 201 0.69 9.05 14.96
CA ARG A 201 1.36 8.00 15.75
C ARG A 201 0.41 6.92 16.29
N LEU A 202 -0.78 7.29 16.78
CA LEU A 202 -1.76 6.30 17.26
C LEU A 202 -2.31 5.44 16.10
N ALA A 203 -2.53 6.06 14.94
CA ALA A 203 -3.01 5.36 13.74
C ALA A 203 -1.94 4.40 13.16
N VAL A 204 -0.65 4.69 13.38
CA VAL A 204 0.45 3.77 13.05
C VAL A 204 0.31 2.48 13.85
N TRP A 205 0.18 2.57 15.19
CA TRP A 205 0.06 1.38 16.04
C TRP A 205 -1.21 0.58 15.74
N GLU A 206 -2.34 1.26 15.55
CA GLU A 206 -3.59 0.60 15.16
C GLU A 206 -3.44 -0.18 13.85
N LYS A 207 -2.76 0.41 12.84
CA LYS A 207 -2.50 -0.26 11.57
C LYS A 207 -1.51 -1.43 11.71
N GLU A 208 -0.50 -1.31 12.57
CA GLU A 208 0.43 -2.41 12.89
C GLU A 208 -0.30 -3.59 13.55
N ASP A 209 -1.15 -3.33 14.55
CA ASP A 209 -1.92 -4.36 15.25
C ASP A 209 -2.93 -5.04 14.31
N ALA A 210 -3.65 -4.24 13.52
CA ALA A 210 -4.57 -4.77 12.53
C ALA A 210 -3.84 -5.60 11.45
N THR A 211 -2.65 -5.17 11.02
CA THR A 211 -1.80 -5.95 10.11
C THR A 211 -1.37 -7.27 10.75
N ALA A 212 -0.94 -7.25 12.02
CA ALA A 212 -0.52 -8.45 12.73
C ALA A 212 -1.65 -9.48 12.88
N GLU A 213 -2.88 -9.02 13.12
CA GLU A 213 -4.08 -9.87 13.18
C GLU A 213 -4.35 -10.55 11.83
N VAL A 214 -4.32 -9.79 10.73
CA VAL A 214 -4.56 -10.36 9.40
C VAL A 214 -3.42 -11.30 8.97
N VAL A 215 -2.17 -10.98 9.29
CA VAL A 215 -1.04 -11.90 9.07
C VAL A 215 -1.25 -13.21 9.83
N ARG A 216 -1.74 -13.16 11.08
CA ARG A 216 -2.05 -14.38 11.84
C ARG A 216 -3.14 -15.21 11.15
N CYS A 217 -4.16 -14.56 10.61
CA CYS A 217 -5.20 -15.20 9.81
C CYS A 217 -4.62 -15.96 8.61
N TYR A 218 -3.76 -15.32 7.81
CA TYR A 218 -3.12 -15.96 6.65
C TYR A 218 -2.14 -17.06 7.03
N ARG A 219 -1.37 -16.91 8.12
CA ARG A 219 -0.45 -17.97 8.60
C ARG A 219 -1.18 -19.26 8.96
N ALA A 220 -2.39 -19.18 9.49
CA ALA A 220 -3.22 -20.37 9.75
C ALA A 220 -3.66 -21.10 8.46
N LEU A 221 -3.55 -20.45 7.29
CA LEU A 221 -3.80 -21.06 5.97
C LEU A 221 -2.53 -21.64 5.35
N VAL A 222 -1.36 -21.06 5.64
CA VAL A 222 -0.05 -21.56 5.18
C VAL A 222 0.18 -23.01 5.60
N GLU A 223 -0.24 -23.37 6.81
CA GLU A 223 -0.13 -24.73 7.38
C GLU A 223 -0.93 -25.79 6.58
N ARG A 224 -1.84 -25.37 5.69
CA ARG A 224 -2.75 -26.27 4.96
C ARG A 224 -2.21 -26.70 3.59
N GLY A 225 -1.13 -26.08 3.09
CA GLY A 225 -0.45 -26.47 1.85
C GLY A 225 -1.10 -25.97 0.55
N GLY A 226 -0.41 -26.22 -0.57
CA GLY A 226 -0.90 -25.97 -1.94
C GLY A 226 -1.06 -24.50 -2.31
N LEU A 227 -2.01 -24.20 -3.22
CA LEU A 227 -2.31 -22.84 -3.69
C LEU A 227 -2.66 -21.88 -2.54
N ALA A 228 -3.30 -22.38 -1.47
CA ALA A 228 -3.62 -21.57 -0.31
C ALA A 228 -2.38 -21.04 0.41
N THR A 229 -1.31 -21.84 0.48
CA THR A 229 -0.01 -21.40 1.01
C THR A 229 0.60 -20.30 0.14
N ILE A 230 0.62 -20.49 -1.19
CA ILE A 230 1.20 -19.52 -2.13
C ILE A 230 0.46 -18.17 -2.01
N ALA A 231 -0.87 -18.20 -2.05
CA ALA A 231 -1.71 -17.00 -1.95
C ALA A 231 -1.60 -16.33 -0.56
N ALA A 232 -1.58 -17.12 0.51
CA ALA A 232 -1.44 -16.59 1.88
C ALA A 232 -0.06 -15.93 2.10
N GLU A 233 1.03 -16.56 1.67
CA GLU A 233 2.37 -15.99 1.75
C GLU A 233 2.49 -14.71 0.91
N TYR A 234 1.89 -14.68 -0.29
CA TYR A 234 1.83 -13.46 -1.09
C TYR A 234 1.11 -12.34 -0.33
N ARG A 235 -0.07 -12.61 0.26
CA ARG A 235 -0.83 -11.60 1.02
C ARG A 235 -0.09 -11.14 2.28
N ILE A 236 0.64 -12.02 2.96
CA ILE A 236 1.51 -11.63 4.07
C ILE A 236 2.62 -10.69 3.57
N GLY A 237 3.23 -11.01 2.43
CA GLY A 237 4.21 -10.14 1.77
C GLY A 237 3.64 -8.76 1.45
N SER A 238 2.47 -8.70 0.80
CA SER A 238 1.77 -7.47 0.47
C SER A 238 1.46 -6.63 1.70
N LEU A 239 0.94 -7.24 2.76
CA LEU A 239 0.62 -6.55 4.02
C LEU A 239 1.85 -5.89 4.64
N TYR A 240 2.95 -6.60 4.74
CA TYR A 240 4.18 -6.02 5.28
C TYR A 240 4.80 -4.97 4.36
N HIS A 241 4.68 -5.15 3.04
CA HIS A 241 5.12 -4.17 2.07
C HIS A 241 4.31 -2.86 2.22
N ASP A 242 2.99 -2.95 2.22
CA ASP A 242 2.11 -1.77 2.31
C ASP A 242 2.19 -1.09 3.68
N LEU A 243 2.33 -1.87 4.75
CA LEU A 243 2.62 -1.31 6.07
C LEU A 243 3.92 -0.51 6.02
N ALA A 244 5.02 -1.09 5.52
CA ALA A 244 6.30 -0.40 5.45
C ALA A 244 6.22 0.90 4.64
N LEU A 245 5.57 0.88 3.48
CA LEU A 245 5.37 2.08 2.66
C LEU A 245 4.53 3.12 3.40
N SER A 246 3.47 2.70 4.09
CA SER A 246 2.68 3.64 4.89
C SER A 246 3.55 4.32 5.95
N LEU A 247 4.45 3.60 6.62
CA LEU A 247 5.36 4.19 7.62
C LEU A 247 6.43 5.12 7.00
N LEU A 248 6.87 4.85 5.77
CA LEU A 248 7.87 5.64 5.06
C LEU A 248 7.33 6.89 4.40
N PHE A 249 6.04 6.92 4.06
CA PHE A 249 5.49 7.96 3.18
C PHE A 249 4.26 8.69 3.73
N GLU A 250 3.45 8.10 4.62
CA GLU A 250 2.24 8.75 5.13
C GLU A 250 2.48 9.70 6.32
N PRO A 251 3.33 9.37 7.32
CA PRO A 251 3.56 10.25 8.46
C PRO A 251 4.30 11.56 8.12
N PRO A 252 4.20 12.57 9.01
CA PRO A 252 5.09 13.74 8.99
C PRO A 252 6.58 13.37 9.06
N ALA A 253 7.46 14.22 8.50
CA ALA A 253 8.89 13.91 8.28
C ALA A 253 9.68 13.58 9.56
N ASP A 254 9.34 14.19 10.69
CA ASP A 254 9.90 13.91 12.01
C ASP A 254 9.51 12.50 12.50
N LEU A 255 8.24 12.13 12.36
CA LEU A 255 7.75 10.80 12.71
C LEU A 255 8.33 9.74 11.77
N ARG A 256 8.40 10.00 10.46
CA ARG A 256 9.01 9.10 9.47
C ARG A 256 10.45 8.72 9.82
N ARG A 257 11.27 9.67 10.28
CA ARG A 257 12.65 9.40 10.70
C ARG A 257 12.72 8.35 11.81
N THR A 258 11.81 8.41 12.78
CA THR A 258 11.77 7.45 13.89
C THR A 258 11.21 6.09 13.48
N LEU A 259 10.30 6.04 12.50
CA LEU A 259 9.68 4.81 12.01
C LEU A 259 10.50 4.09 10.93
N ARG A 260 11.48 4.76 10.32
CA ARG A 260 12.27 4.25 9.18
C ARG A 260 12.89 2.88 9.46
N ALA A 261 13.49 2.66 10.62
CA ALA A 261 14.08 1.38 10.98
C ALA A 261 13.02 0.25 11.07
N GLY A 262 11.85 0.57 11.64
CA GLY A 262 10.71 -0.36 11.70
C GLY A 262 10.17 -0.69 10.31
N ALA A 263 10.03 0.31 9.45
CA ALA A 263 9.60 0.12 8.06
C ALA A 263 10.54 -0.83 7.30
N PHE A 264 11.86 -0.68 7.43
CA PHE A 264 12.82 -1.61 6.81
C PHE A 264 12.78 -3.02 7.41
N ALA A 265 12.46 -3.16 8.71
CA ALA A 265 12.19 -4.47 9.28
C ALA A 265 10.96 -5.14 8.64
N TYR A 266 9.90 -4.37 8.35
CA TYR A 266 8.73 -4.88 7.62
C TYR A 266 9.03 -5.20 6.15
N LEU A 267 9.83 -4.38 5.44
CA LEU A 267 10.25 -4.71 4.06
C LEU A 267 11.01 -6.04 4.02
N ARG A 268 11.89 -6.31 4.99
CA ARG A 268 12.58 -7.62 5.09
C ARG A 268 11.60 -8.78 5.35
N LYS A 269 10.58 -8.58 6.19
CA LYS A 269 9.51 -9.58 6.38
C LYS A 269 8.72 -9.79 5.09
N ALA A 270 8.43 -8.73 4.33
CA ALA A 270 7.79 -8.81 3.02
C ALA A 270 8.63 -9.62 2.03
N THR A 271 9.94 -9.35 1.94
CA THR A 271 10.89 -10.12 1.13
C THR A 271 10.84 -11.61 1.48
N SER A 272 10.86 -11.95 2.78
CA SER A 272 10.81 -13.35 3.23
C SER A 272 9.51 -14.03 2.79
N ALA A 273 8.38 -13.35 2.94
CA ALA A 273 7.07 -13.90 2.58
C ALA A 273 6.90 -14.06 1.06
N TYR A 274 7.34 -13.09 0.25
CA TYR A 274 7.34 -13.26 -1.21
C TYR A 274 8.23 -14.41 -1.66
N ARG A 275 9.43 -14.57 -1.07
CA ARG A 275 10.28 -15.74 -1.34
C ARG A 275 9.61 -17.05 -0.93
N ALA A 276 8.90 -17.07 0.20
CA ALA A 276 8.15 -18.24 0.64
C ALA A 276 6.99 -18.58 -0.33
N SER A 277 6.29 -17.57 -0.85
CA SER A 277 5.27 -17.74 -1.89
C SER A 277 5.83 -18.36 -3.19
N LEU A 278 7.10 -18.09 -3.51
CA LEU A 278 7.78 -18.60 -4.70
C LEU A 278 8.48 -19.96 -4.50
N ALA A 279 8.68 -20.41 -3.26
CA ALA A 279 9.46 -21.61 -2.94
C ALA A 279 8.85 -22.95 -3.42
N PRO A 280 7.52 -23.17 -3.41
CA PRO A 280 6.93 -24.43 -3.88
C PRO A 280 7.25 -24.72 -5.36
N LYS A 281 7.50 -25.99 -5.73
CA LYS A 281 7.70 -26.45 -7.12
C LYS A 281 6.34 -26.54 -7.86
N ALA A 282 6.24 -26.04 -9.10
CA ALA A 282 5.00 -25.88 -9.92
C ALA A 282 4.38 -27.23 -10.41
N PRO A 283 3.11 -27.33 -10.95
CA PRO A 283 2.10 -26.30 -11.36
C PRO A 283 0.58 -26.57 -11.02
N PRO A 284 -0.32 -25.54 -11.01
CA PRO A 284 -1.34 -25.28 -12.07
C PRO A 284 -1.42 -23.79 -12.51
N GLU A 285 -2.12 -23.47 -13.62
CA GLU A 285 -2.26 -22.09 -14.15
C GLU A 285 -2.78 -21.06 -13.12
N ALA A 286 -3.63 -21.47 -12.18
CA ALA A 286 -4.14 -20.61 -11.12
C ALA A 286 -3.04 -20.13 -10.14
N GLU A 287 -1.91 -20.84 -10.04
CA GLU A 287 -0.74 -20.40 -9.26
C GLU A 287 0.07 -19.31 -9.99
N LEU A 288 -0.02 -19.24 -11.33
CA LEU A 288 0.79 -18.34 -12.14
C LEU A 288 0.53 -16.87 -11.77
N THR A 289 -0.73 -16.49 -11.57
CA THR A 289 -1.11 -15.11 -11.24
C THR A 289 -0.52 -14.66 -9.90
N TRP A 290 -0.58 -15.52 -8.87
CA TRP A 290 -0.03 -15.20 -7.54
C TRP A 290 1.49 -15.14 -7.55
N ARG A 291 2.15 -16.04 -8.28
CA ARG A 291 3.62 -16.07 -8.38
C ARG A 291 4.18 -14.90 -9.19
N LEU A 292 3.56 -14.56 -10.33
CA LEU A 292 3.95 -13.38 -11.11
C LEU A 292 3.82 -12.08 -10.28
N ALA A 293 2.75 -11.97 -9.50
CA ALA A 293 2.59 -10.87 -8.56
C ALA A 293 3.69 -10.87 -7.49
N ALA A 294 3.99 -12.04 -6.88
CA ALA A 294 5.05 -12.19 -5.89
C ALA A 294 6.44 -11.82 -6.45
N GLU A 295 6.77 -12.22 -7.68
CA GLU A 295 8.03 -11.84 -8.34
C GLU A 295 8.13 -10.34 -8.58
N THR A 296 7.05 -9.74 -9.07
CA THR A 296 6.97 -8.31 -9.35
C THR A 296 7.14 -7.49 -8.08
N ASP A 297 6.39 -7.81 -7.03
CA ASP A 297 6.45 -7.09 -5.77
C ASP A 297 7.73 -7.39 -4.98
N LEU A 298 8.31 -8.59 -5.11
CA LEU A 298 9.62 -8.90 -4.54
C LEU A 298 10.70 -7.99 -5.14
N ARG A 299 10.70 -7.80 -6.46
CA ARG A 299 11.64 -6.86 -7.12
C ARG A 299 11.46 -5.45 -6.56
N ALA A 300 10.22 -4.96 -6.50
CA ALA A 300 9.93 -3.63 -5.96
C ALA A 300 10.40 -3.46 -4.50
N VAL A 301 10.22 -4.47 -3.64
CA VAL A 301 10.74 -4.42 -2.26
C VAL A 301 12.26 -4.40 -2.23
N LEU A 302 12.91 -5.19 -3.08
CA LEU A 302 14.38 -5.25 -3.15
C LEU A 302 14.97 -3.93 -3.66
N ASP A 303 14.32 -3.26 -4.61
CA ASP A 303 14.74 -1.95 -5.10
C ASP A 303 14.74 -0.91 -3.97
N VAL A 304 13.65 -0.85 -3.18
CA VAL A 304 13.56 0.06 -2.02
C VAL A 304 14.59 -0.28 -0.94
N LEU A 305 14.89 -1.57 -0.73
CA LEU A 305 15.95 -1.99 0.19
C LEU A 305 17.36 -1.69 -0.33
N GLY A 306 17.56 -1.74 -1.64
CA GLY A 306 18.82 -1.44 -2.32
C GLY A 306 19.17 0.05 -2.29
N GLU A 307 18.20 0.92 -2.59
CA GLU A 307 18.35 2.38 -2.43
C GLU A 307 18.69 2.78 -0.98
N ALA A 308 18.28 1.98 0.01
CA ALA A 308 18.56 2.23 1.42
C ALA A 308 19.93 1.74 1.91
N GLN A 309 20.60 0.84 1.18
CA GLN A 309 21.93 0.34 1.56
C GLN A 309 23.07 1.33 1.24
N GLU A 310 22.80 2.35 0.42
CA GLU A 310 23.81 3.36 0.01
C GLU A 310 23.94 4.56 0.95
N THR A 311 23.30 4.56 2.13
CA THR A 311 23.56 5.59 3.15
C THR A 311 24.23 5.00 4.40
N PRO A 312 25.55 4.74 4.37
CA PRO A 312 26.32 4.77 5.60
C PRO A 312 26.31 6.22 6.10
N ALA A 313 25.70 6.43 7.27
CA ALA A 313 25.77 7.72 7.95
C ALA A 313 27.24 8.02 8.31
N LEU A 314 27.73 9.16 7.80
CA LEU A 314 28.85 9.91 8.38
C LEU A 314 28.40 10.59 9.68
#